data_AF-A0A1G1M9F8-F1
#
_entry.id   AF-A0A1G1M9F8-F1
#
_cell.length_a   1.000
_cell.length_b   1.000
_cell.length_c   1.000
_cell.angle_alpha   90.00
_cell.angle_beta   90.00
_cell.angle_gamma   90.00
#
_symmetry.space_group_name_H-M   'P 1'
#
loop_
_entity.id
_entity.type
_entity.pdbx_description
1 polymer ?
#
loop_
_entity_poly.entity_id
_entity_poly.type
_entity_poly.pdbx_seq_one_letter_code
_entity_poly.pdbx_strand_id
1 'polypeptide(L)'
;MTSHEPIEATEKLFTRTRRSRFYRDWIRGGSYFLILSIFTFLLGTHKLDRFEDLVRDSFLKHVTWGQAHPAIVLIEISEAALEEVGPWPWPRSYHAIMARLLSEWKAAAVVFDLDLSEPTDPKNDQDLAQSLAKVEIPFYLPVDLKPQKEKKFWVHGMPVVLETGEGKRSWIHAMQEFEKKARAAGHSYLVPDTDGTLRRFDPFITEGKEGHLFLPLCVAFDQMGKTIPSPQERKRLEDPQGKILIPWSGAWDRGFTRYSYADLVHSFYAIQKGTRPVIDPARIAGKICLVGPTTSGATELKVTPLNIAYARIGVYAQVLNAALTGNWVRPVSFLGNVICLLGSGCLATVLFVTLSGAWSLVAGLLLVVGWFAFCFGVFATWHLWFYAVYPILLMLCLFIFSAIYVQVIATREKSHLFHLATRDGLTELYVIRHFRLIMNQIVREASIRKQSLSVILLDIDNFKKINDTYGHPAGDMVLKRTAALILSFIRKRRPFREIDFAARYGGEEFIVMLRKVGLQEAAEIVAERIRKKIEETKFEWEGKPIPITVSLGVSVLHPGENVPDPMVHRADAALYKAKEAGKNRVCAEGG
;
A
#
# COMPACT_ATOMS: atom_id res chain seq x y z
N MET A 1 19.01 -69.51 1.87
CA MET A 1 18.90 -68.49 2.94
C MET A 1 19.72 -67.27 2.53
N THR A 2 19.09 -66.27 1.92
CA THR A 2 19.65 -64.92 1.77
C THR A 2 18.47 -63.97 1.74
N SER A 3 18.11 -63.47 2.92
CA SER A 3 17.04 -62.51 3.16
C SER A 3 17.49 -61.12 2.71
N HIS A 4 17.00 -60.69 1.54
CA HIS A 4 16.86 -59.28 1.22
C HIS A 4 15.70 -58.70 2.02
N GLU A 5 15.97 -57.68 2.83
CA GLU A 5 15.26 -56.38 2.91
C GLU A 5 15.48 -55.66 4.27
N PRO A 6 15.33 -54.31 4.36
CA PRO A 6 14.57 -53.47 3.43
C PRO A 6 15.21 -52.16 2.95
N ILE A 7 14.88 -51.85 1.70
CA ILE A 7 15.00 -50.56 1.01
C ILE A 7 13.91 -49.55 1.49
N GLU A 8 12.97 -49.97 2.36
CA GLU A 8 11.86 -49.15 2.88
C GLU A 8 12.28 -47.87 3.62
N ALA A 9 13.42 -47.87 4.33
CA ALA A 9 13.82 -46.74 5.16
C ALA A 9 14.21 -45.52 4.31
N THR A 10 14.91 -45.76 3.20
CA THR A 10 15.26 -44.72 2.21
C THR A 10 14.02 -44.21 1.47
N GLU A 11 13.07 -45.08 1.12
CA GLU A 11 11.84 -44.69 0.44
C GLU A 11 10.90 -43.86 1.34
N LYS A 12 10.79 -44.20 2.63
CA LYS A 12 10.06 -43.39 3.63
C LYS A 12 10.69 -42.01 3.86
N LEU A 13 12.02 -41.89 3.80
CA LEU A 13 12.73 -40.60 3.89
C LEU A 13 12.53 -39.73 2.64
N PHE A 14 12.60 -40.32 1.45
CA PHE A 14 12.36 -39.63 0.17
C PHE A 14 10.89 -39.20 -0.01
N THR A 15 9.93 -40.03 0.40
CA THR A 15 8.50 -39.69 0.35
C THR A 15 8.12 -38.59 1.37
N ARG A 16 8.72 -38.60 2.56
CA ARG A 16 8.51 -37.57 3.59
C ARG A 16 9.07 -36.20 3.19
N THR A 17 10.24 -36.16 2.53
CA THR A 17 10.83 -34.93 1.99
C THR A 17 10.04 -34.37 0.79
N ARG A 18 9.48 -35.24 -0.07
CA ARG A 18 8.62 -34.83 -1.19
C ARG A 18 7.27 -34.27 -0.73
N ARG A 19 6.60 -34.91 0.24
CA ARG A 19 5.37 -34.38 0.87
C ARG A 19 5.60 -33.05 1.59
N SER A 20 6.75 -32.90 2.27
CA SER A 20 7.14 -31.64 2.91
C SER A 20 7.34 -30.50 1.91
N ARG A 21 8.00 -30.75 0.76
CA ARG A 21 8.15 -29.75 -0.31
C ARG A 21 6.79 -29.36 -0.89
N PHE A 22 5.98 -30.35 -1.26
CA PHE A 22 4.65 -30.11 -1.82
C PHE A 22 3.77 -29.25 -0.91
N TYR A 23 3.75 -29.54 0.39
CA TYR A 23 2.97 -28.75 1.36
C TYR A 23 3.46 -27.30 1.47
N ARG A 24 4.78 -27.06 1.41
CA ARG A 24 5.35 -25.71 1.43
C ARG A 24 5.04 -24.92 0.16
N ASP A 25 5.08 -25.56 -1.00
CA ASP A 25 4.76 -24.93 -2.28
C ASP A 25 3.26 -24.62 -2.37
N TRP A 26 2.41 -25.51 -1.82
CA TRP A 26 0.97 -25.29 -1.74
C TRP A 26 0.61 -24.12 -0.82
N ILE A 27 1.21 -24.02 0.38
CA ILE A 27 1.02 -22.86 1.27
C ILE A 27 1.48 -21.57 0.59
N ARG A 28 2.64 -21.60 -0.07
CA ARG A 28 3.19 -20.45 -0.79
C ARG A 28 2.20 -19.99 -1.86
N GLY A 29 1.79 -20.88 -2.77
CA GLY A 29 0.84 -20.59 -3.84
C GLY A 29 -0.52 -20.11 -3.31
N GLY A 30 -1.04 -20.76 -2.26
CA GLY A 30 -2.30 -20.37 -1.61
C GLY A 30 -2.25 -18.95 -1.03
N SER A 31 -1.11 -18.54 -0.47
CA SER A 31 -0.92 -17.19 0.06
C SER A 31 -0.85 -16.13 -1.05
N TYR A 32 -0.16 -16.40 -2.16
CA TYR A 32 -0.17 -15.51 -3.33
C TYR A 32 -1.59 -15.31 -3.88
N PHE A 33 -2.34 -16.41 -4.00
CA PHE A 33 -3.74 -16.38 -4.45
C PHE A 33 -4.64 -15.60 -3.48
N LEU A 34 -4.45 -15.77 -2.17
CA LEU A 34 -5.19 -15.03 -1.16
C LEU A 34 -4.91 -13.52 -1.26
N ILE A 35 -3.65 -13.10 -1.38
CA ILE A 35 -3.30 -11.69 -1.55
C ILE A 35 -3.96 -11.12 -2.80
N LEU A 36 -3.88 -11.83 -3.94
CA LEU A 36 -4.51 -11.40 -5.19
C LEU A 36 -6.03 -11.22 -5.06
N SER A 37 -6.68 -12.16 -4.35
CA SER A 37 -8.12 -12.12 -4.08
C SER A 37 -8.51 -10.94 -3.20
N ILE A 38 -7.71 -10.64 -2.16
CA ILE A 38 -7.90 -9.48 -1.29
C ILE A 38 -7.82 -8.17 -2.09
N PHE A 39 -6.83 -8.02 -2.97
CA PHE A 39 -6.70 -6.81 -3.78
C PHE A 39 -7.82 -6.65 -4.82
N THR A 40 -8.30 -7.77 -5.39
CA THR A 40 -9.47 -7.75 -6.28
C THR A 40 -10.72 -7.30 -5.53
N PHE A 41 -10.91 -7.77 -4.28
CA PHE A 41 -11.99 -7.30 -3.42
C PHE A 41 -11.84 -5.82 -3.06
N LEU A 42 -10.64 -5.38 -2.66
CA LEU A 42 -10.36 -3.98 -2.32
C LEU A 42 -10.64 -3.02 -3.49
N LEU A 43 -10.32 -3.44 -4.72
CA LEU A 43 -10.63 -2.68 -5.92
C LEU A 43 -12.14 -2.41 -6.05
N GLY A 44 -12.98 -3.41 -5.75
CA GLY A 44 -14.44 -3.26 -5.74
C GLY A 44 -14.99 -2.37 -4.62
N THR A 45 -14.21 -2.09 -3.57
CA THR A 45 -14.66 -1.25 -2.44
C THR A 45 -14.39 0.24 -2.64
N HIS A 46 -13.59 0.64 -3.64
CA HIS A 46 -13.23 2.04 -3.91
C HIS A 46 -12.57 2.79 -2.73
N LYS A 47 -12.09 2.08 -1.70
CA LYS A 47 -11.51 2.68 -0.50
C LYS A 47 -10.19 3.41 -0.73
N LEU A 48 -9.47 3.09 -1.81
CA LEU A 48 -8.19 3.73 -2.15
C LEU A 48 -8.34 4.81 -3.23
N ASP A 49 -9.56 5.15 -3.65
CA ASP A 49 -9.80 6.13 -4.72
C ASP A 49 -9.22 7.52 -4.38
N ARG A 50 -9.06 7.86 -3.10
CA ARG A 50 -8.35 9.09 -2.68
C ARG A 50 -6.88 9.12 -3.11
N PHE A 51 -6.19 7.99 -3.04
CA PHE A 51 -4.80 7.89 -3.50
C PHE A 51 -4.75 7.89 -5.04
N GLU A 52 -5.74 7.28 -5.70
CA GLU A 52 -5.86 7.35 -7.16
C GLU A 52 -6.08 8.79 -7.63
N ASP A 53 -6.91 9.57 -6.92
CA ASP A 53 -7.15 10.98 -7.20
C ASP A 53 -5.85 11.81 -7.08
N LEU A 54 -4.99 11.51 -6.09
CA LEU A 54 -3.67 12.15 -5.96
C LEU A 54 -2.75 11.84 -7.15
N VAL A 55 -2.72 10.58 -7.61
CA VAL A 55 -1.95 10.19 -8.80
C VAL A 55 -2.51 10.90 -10.04
N ARG A 56 -3.83 10.99 -10.17
CA ARG A 56 -4.49 11.67 -11.28
C ARG A 56 -4.16 13.16 -11.31
N ASP A 57 -4.19 13.83 -10.16
CA ASP A 57 -3.83 15.24 -10.05
C ASP A 57 -2.37 15.46 -10.47
N SER A 58 -1.48 14.55 -10.07
CA SER A 58 -0.10 14.56 -10.55
C SER A 58 -0.03 14.43 -12.06
N PHE A 59 -0.77 13.51 -12.67
CA PHE A 59 -0.77 13.36 -14.12
C PHE A 59 -1.30 14.60 -14.84
N LEU A 60 -2.42 15.15 -14.38
CA LEU A 60 -3.04 16.36 -14.94
C LEU A 60 -2.11 17.57 -14.91
N LYS A 61 -1.26 17.69 -13.87
CA LYS A 61 -0.27 18.77 -13.78
C LYS A 61 0.86 18.66 -14.83
N HIS A 62 1.15 17.45 -15.29
CA HIS A 62 2.27 17.17 -16.20
C HIS A 62 1.84 16.90 -17.65
N VAL A 63 0.54 16.84 -17.90
CA VAL A 63 -0.01 16.58 -19.24
C VAL A 63 -0.76 17.81 -19.73
N THR A 64 -0.49 18.19 -20.98
CA THR A 64 -1.20 19.28 -21.67
C THR A 64 -2.02 18.69 -22.82
N TRP A 65 -3.35 18.79 -22.71
CA TRP A 65 -4.28 18.26 -23.71
C TRP A 65 -4.79 19.34 -24.66
N GLY A 66 -4.20 19.39 -25.85
CA GLY A 66 -4.65 20.26 -26.93
C GLY A 66 -4.62 21.76 -26.60
N GLN A 67 -4.98 22.59 -27.58
CA GLN A 67 -5.25 24.00 -27.34
C GLN A 67 -6.74 24.21 -27.08
N ALA A 68 -7.07 25.26 -26.31
CA ALA A 68 -8.46 25.65 -26.13
C ALA A 68 -9.15 25.88 -27.47
N HIS A 69 -10.39 25.40 -27.58
CA HIS A 69 -11.19 25.56 -28.77
C HIS A 69 -11.34 27.07 -29.08
N PRO A 70 -10.93 27.53 -30.27
CA PRO A 70 -10.82 28.96 -30.56
C PRO A 70 -12.17 29.68 -30.59
N ALA A 71 -13.29 28.96 -30.63
CA ALA A 71 -14.62 29.54 -30.53
C ALA A 71 -15.01 29.93 -29.08
N ILE A 72 -14.30 29.47 -28.05
CA ILE A 72 -14.67 29.77 -26.65
C ILE A 72 -13.95 31.04 -26.20
N VAL A 73 -14.72 32.02 -25.71
CA VAL A 73 -14.18 33.24 -25.11
C VAL A 73 -14.80 33.48 -23.74
N LEU A 74 -13.98 33.99 -22.81
CA LEU A 74 -14.38 34.36 -21.46
C LEU A 74 -14.56 35.89 -21.40
N ILE A 75 -15.70 36.34 -20.88
CA ILE A 75 -15.98 37.74 -20.58
C ILE A 75 -16.08 37.87 -19.08
N GLU A 76 -15.10 38.57 -18.50
CA GLU A 76 -14.81 38.45 -17.08
C GLU A 76 -15.20 39.69 -16.30
N ILE A 77 -15.89 39.45 -15.19
CA ILE A 77 -16.07 40.41 -14.12
C ILE A 77 -14.92 40.18 -13.15
N SER A 78 -13.77 40.77 -13.51
CA SER A 78 -12.51 40.71 -12.78
C SER A 78 -12.43 41.81 -11.72
N GLU A 79 -11.44 41.74 -10.83
CA GLU A 79 -11.21 42.78 -9.82
C GLU A 79 -10.95 44.16 -10.47
N ALA A 80 -10.17 44.20 -11.56
CA ALA A 80 -9.97 45.43 -12.34
C ALA A 80 -11.29 45.98 -12.92
N ALA A 81 -12.20 45.11 -13.35
CA ALA A 81 -13.51 45.54 -13.83
C ALA A 81 -14.38 46.10 -12.69
N LEU A 82 -14.27 45.57 -11.47
CA LEU A 82 -14.94 46.12 -10.28
C LEU A 82 -14.39 47.49 -9.88
N GLU A 83 -13.07 47.68 -9.95
CA GLU A 83 -12.44 48.98 -9.70
C GLU A 83 -12.91 50.05 -10.70
N GLU A 84 -13.10 49.65 -11.96
CA GLU A 84 -13.45 50.56 -13.05
C GLU A 84 -14.96 50.87 -13.13
N VAL A 85 -15.82 49.85 -13.00
CA VAL A 85 -17.28 50.00 -13.16
C VAL A 85 -17.97 50.26 -11.82
N GLY A 86 -17.43 49.74 -10.72
CA GLY A 86 -17.99 49.85 -9.37
C GLY A 86 -18.21 48.49 -8.68
N PRO A 87 -18.71 48.51 -7.43
CA PRO A 87 -18.90 47.28 -6.65
C PRO A 87 -19.98 46.36 -7.24
N TRP A 88 -19.75 45.05 -7.14
CA TRP A 88 -20.70 44.01 -7.52
C TRP A 88 -21.80 43.87 -6.44
N PRO A 89 -23.08 43.58 -6.78
CA PRO A 89 -23.65 43.36 -8.12
C PRO A 89 -23.96 44.64 -8.90
N TRP A 90 -23.79 44.60 -10.22
CA TRP A 90 -24.08 45.74 -11.10
C TRP A 90 -25.55 45.81 -11.52
N PRO A 91 -26.06 47.00 -11.91
CA PRO A 91 -27.41 47.15 -12.44
C PRO A 91 -27.62 46.32 -13.71
N ARG A 92 -28.79 45.69 -13.84
CA ARG A 92 -29.11 44.81 -14.98
C ARG A 92 -29.14 45.51 -16.34
N SER A 93 -29.25 46.85 -16.37
CA SER A 93 -29.03 47.65 -17.58
C SER A 93 -27.65 47.44 -18.21
N TYR A 94 -26.60 47.18 -17.42
CA TYR A 94 -25.27 46.82 -17.95
C TYR A 94 -25.30 45.47 -18.67
N HIS A 95 -26.01 44.48 -18.13
CA HIS A 95 -26.17 43.17 -18.77
C HIS A 95 -27.04 43.27 -20.02
N ALA A 96 -28.03 44.16 -20.01
CA ALA A 96 -28.86 44.47 -21.16
C ALA A 96 -28.04 45.05 -22.33
N ILE A 97 -27.12 45.98 -22.04
CA ILE A 97 -26.19 46.57 -23.01
C ILE A 97 -25.29 45.48 -23.59
N MET A 98 -24.67 44.68 -22.74
CA MET A 98 -23.76 43.62 -23.16
C MET A 98 -24.47 42.60 -24.06
N ALA A 99 -25.67 42.17 -23.70
CA ALA A 99 -26.44 41.21 -24.49
C ALA A 99 -26.75 41.73 -25.91
N ARG A 100 -27.11 43.02 -26.05
CA ARG A 100 -27.31 43.66 -27.36
C ARG A 100 -26.02 43.71 -28.16
N LEU A 101 -24.94 44.17 -27.52
CA LEU A 101 -23.65 44.32 -28.18
C LEU A 101 -23.14 42.98 -28.73
N LEU A 102 -23.21 41.91 -27.92
CA LEU A 102 -22.82 40.56 -28.35
C LEU A 102 -23.71 40.03 -29.50
N SER A 103 -25.01 40.36 -29.49
CA SER A 103 -25.92 40.06 -30.60
C SER A 103 -25.55 40.80 -31.87
N GLU A 104 -25.31 42.11 -31.79
CA GLU A 104 -24.92 42.96 -32.92
C GLU A 104 -23.57 42.51 -33.51
N TRP A 105 -22.64 42.09 -32.64
CA TRP A 105 -21.34 41.55 -33.03
C TRP A 105 -21.39 40.09 -33.48
N LYS A 106 -22.58 39.49 -33.55
CA LYS A 106 -22.83 38.14 -34.08
C LYS A 106 -22.05 37.04 -33.33
N ALA A 107 -22.03 37.10 -32.01
CA ALA A 107 -21.56 35.98 -31.20
C ALA A 107 -22.38 34.71 -31.52
N ALA A 108 -21.78 33.53 -31.44
CA ALA A 108 -22.47 32.27 -31.69
C ALA A 108 -23.45 31.90 -30.57
N ALA A 109 -23.13 32.27 -29.33
CA ALA A 109 -23.94 32.03 -28.14
C ALA A 109 -23.45 32.86 -26.95
N VAL A 110 -24.34 33.15 -26.00
CA VAL A 110 -23.99 33.77 -24.71
C VAL A 110 -24.40 32.88 -23.55
N VAL A 111 -23.47 32.60 -22.63
CA VAL A 111 -23.73 31.82 -21.43
C VAL A 111 -23.54 32.72 -20.23
N PHE A 112 -24.60 32.94 -19.46
CA PHE A 112 -24.53 33.78 -18.27
C PHE A 112 -24.24 32.93 -17.03
N ASP A 113 -23.23 33.29 -16.25
CA ASP A 113 -23.01 32.82 -14.87
C ASP A 113 -23.33 33.97 -13.90
N LEU A 114 -24.57 34.48 -13.99
CA LEU A 114 -25.06 35.60 -13.19
C LEU A 114 -26.28 35.17 -12.38
N ASP A 115 -26.39 35.65 -11.14
CA ASP A 115 -27.60 35.43 -10.33
C ASP A 115 -28.71 36.38 -10.79
N LEU A 116 -29.68 35.81 -11.52
CA LEU A 116 -30.86 36.51 -12.02
C LEU A 116 -32.15 35.97 -11.40
N SER A 117 -32.05 35.35 -10.21
CA SER A 117 -33.18 34.64 -9.58
C SER A 117 -34.15 35.55 -8.83
N GLU A 118 -33.65 36.63 -8.24
CA GLU A 118 -34.46 37.57 -7.45
C GLU A 118 -34.62 38.91 -8.16
N PRO A 119 -35.77 39.62 -8.04
CA PRO A 119 -35.94 40.95 -8.60
C PRO A 119 -34.98 41.95 -7.94
N THR A 120 -34.56 42.97 -8.70
CA THR A 120 -33.65 44.00 -8.21
C THR A 120 -34.32 45.37 -8.21
N ASP A 121 -34.08 46.18 -9.24
CA ASP A 121 -34.78 47.42 -9.50
C ASP A 121 -35.73 47.21 -10.69
N PRO A 122 -37.04 47.53 -10.58
CA PRO A 122 -38.02 47.25 -11.62
C PRO A 122 -37.66 47.79 -13.01
N LYS A 123 -37.03 48.96 -13.06
CA LYS A 123 -36.60 49.57 -14.33
C LYS A 123 -35.44 48.77 -14.95
N ASN A 124 -34.42 48.44 -14.16
CA ASN A 124 -33.30 47.63 -14.63
C ASN A 124 -33.72 46.20 -15.02
N ASP A 125 -34.65 45.59 -14.28
CA ASP A 125 -35.23 44.28 -14.58
C ASP A 125 -35.95 44.32 -15.94
N GLN A 126 -36.80 45.35 -16.14
CA GLN A 126 -37.51 45.57 -17.39
C GLN A 126 -36.55 45.85 -18.56
N ASP A 127 -35.51 46.65 -18.36
CA ASP A 127 -34.49 46.95 -19.38
C ASP A 127 -33.80 45.67 -19.88
N LEU A 128 -33.45 44.76 -18.96
CA LEU A 128 -32.86 43.47 -19.30
C LEU A 128 -33.87 42.56 -20.00
N ALA A 129 -35.10 42.44 -19.50
CA ALA A 129 -36.15 41.62 -20.12
C ALA A 129 -36.41 42.06 -21.57
N GLN A 130 -36.57 43.37 -21.80
CA GLN A 130 -36.76 43.93 -23.13
C GLN A 130 -35.55 43.73 -24.04
N SER A 131 -34.35 43.77 -23.46
CA SER A 131 -33.11 43.53 -24.19
C SER A 131 -32.99 42.09 -24.66
N LEU A 132 -33.11 41.13 -23.73
CA LEU A 132 -33.05 39.70 -24.03
C LEU A 132 -34.14 39.25 -25.02
N ALA A 133 -35.30 39.92 -25.03
CA ALA A 133 -36.35 39.66 -26.00
C ALA A 133 -36.01 40.10 -27.44
N LYS A 134 -35.02 40.99 -27.63
CA LYS A 134 -34.58 41.50 -28.94
C LYS A 134 -33.28 40.87 -29.43
N VAL A 135 -32.58 40.12 -28.58
CA VAL A 135 -31.34 39.43 -28.94
C VAL A 135 -31.66 38.28 -29.89
N GLU A 136 -30.98 38.23 -31.03
CA GLU A 136 -31.19 37.22 -32.08
C GLU A 136 -30.33 35.96 -31.86
N ILE A 137 -29.27 36.09 -31.07
CA ILE A 137 -28.34 34.98 -30.77
C ILE A 137 -28.85 34.15 -29.58
N PRO A 138 -28.59 32.83 -29.55
CA PRO A 138 -29.02 32.00 -28.43
C PRO A 138 -28.28 32.37 -27.14
N PHE A 139 -29.01 32.44 -26.04
CA PHE A 139 -28.42 32.61 -24.71
C PHE A 139 -28.92 31.57 -23.72
N TYR A 140 -28.09 31.27 -22.73
CA TYR A 140 -28.31 30.20 -21.77
C TYR A 140 -28.17 30.74 -20.34
N LEU A 141 -29.04 30.26 -19.45
CA LEU A 141 -29.10 30.70 -18.06
C LEU A 141 -28.81 29.54 -17.09
N PRO A 142 -28.19 29.83 -15.94
CA PRO A 142 -27.91 28.83 -14.93
C PRO A 142 -29.18 28.56 -14.10
N VAL A 143 -29.34 27.31 -13.67
CA VAL A 143 -30.28 26.91 -12.63
C VAL A 143 -29.46 26.39 -11.45
N ASP A 144 -29.51 27.11 -10.34
CA ASP A 144 -28.78 26.72 -9.14
C ASP A 144 -29.54 25.65 -8.36
N LEU A 145 -28.82 24.75 -7.70
CA LEU A 145 -29.40 23.81 -6.74
C LEU A 145 -28.91 24.17 -5.35
N LYS A 146 -29.78 24.74 -4.51
CA LYS A 146 -29.43 25.15 -3.14
C LYS A 146 -30.18 24.31 -2.11
N PRO A 147 -29.60 24.06 -0.93
CA PRO A 147 -30.32 23.43 0.17
C PRO A 147 -31.54 24.26 0.55
N GLN A 148 -32.65 23.60 0.83
CA GLN A 148 -33.90 24.24 1.22
C GLN A 148 -33.70 24.91 2.59
N LYS A 149 -33.89 26.23 2.66
CA LYS A 149 -33.82 26.95 3.93
C LYS A 149 -34.91 26.43 4.88
N GLU A 150 -34.56 26.26 6.16
CA GLU A 150 -35.53 25.96 7.22
C GLU A 150 -36.61 27.04 7.26
N LYS A 151 -37.89 26.64 7.23
CA LYS A 151 -38.98 27.58 7.51
C LYS A 151 -39.03 27.84 9.01
N LYS A 152 -38.56 29.02 9.42
CA LYS A 152 -38.61 29.48 10.81
C LYS A 152 -39.75 30.48 10.98
N PHE A 153 -40.58 30.27 11.99
CA PHE A 153 -41.55 31.23 12.47
C PHE A 153 -41.10 31.77 13.81
N TRP A 154 -41.29 33.07 14.05
CA TRP A 154 -40.90 33.68 15.32
C TRP A 154 -42.12 33.74 16.24
N VAL A 155 -42.07 33.01 17.36
CA VAL A 155 -43.11 33.03 18.39
C VAL A 155 -42.45 33.49 19.68
N HIS A 156 -42.90 34.63 20.22
CA HIS A 156 -42.33 35.25 21.43
C HIS A 156 -40.80 35.43 21.39
N GLY A 157 -40.23 35.76 20.22
CA GLY A 157 -38.79 35.96 20.07
C GLY A 157 -37.96 34.67 19.99
N MET A 158 -38.58 33.49 20.00
CA MET A 158 -37.90 32.22 19.72
C MET A 158 -38.20 31.73 18.30
N PRO A 159 -37.19 31.28 17.54
CA PRO A 159 -37.42 30.68 16.23
C PRO A 159 -37.95 29.26 16.39
N VAL A 160 -39.17 29.02 15.91
CA VAL A 160 -39.80 27.70 15.80
C VAL A 160 -39.62 27.19 14.37
N VAL A 161 -38.93 26.06 14.20
CA VAL A 161 -38.72 25.43 12.89
C VAL A 161 -39.97 24.62 12.53
N LEU A 162 -40.68 25.01 11.47
CA LEU A 162 -41.90 24.36 10.98
C LEU A 162 -41.61 23.19 10.04
N GLU A 163 -40.56 23.31 9.24
CA GLU A 163 -40.06 22.26 8.34
C GLU A 163 -38.54 22.22 8.47
N THR A 164 -38.01 21.06 8.87
CA THR A 164 -36.57 20.81 8.81
C THR A 164 -36.15 20.71 7.34
N GLY A 165 -35.28 21.62 6.91
CA GLY A 165 -34.69 21.60 5.57
C GLY A 165 -33.59 20.54 5.41
N GLU A 166 -33.39 19.67 6.41
CA GLU A 166 -32.31 18.69 6.45
C GLU A 166 -32.42 17.71 5.27
N GLY A 167 -31.48 17.85 4.33
CA GLY A 167 -31.32 16.95 3.19
C GLY A 167 -32.14 17.28 1.94
N LYS A 168 -33.07 18.25 1.99
CA LYS A 168 -33.85 18.65 0.80
C LYS A 168 -33.20 19.81 0.05
N ARG A 169 -33.20 19.75 -1.28
CA ARG A 169 -32.68 20.79 -2.16
C ARG A 169 -33.80 21.29 -3.07
N SER A 170 -33.67 22.54 -3.52
CA SER A 170 -34.62 23.15 -4.46
C SER A 170 -33.88 23.83 -5.59
N TRP A 171 -34.43 23.71 -6.79
CA TRP A 171 -33.99 24.46 -7.96
C TRP A 171 -34.29 25.94 -7.77
N ILE A 172 -33.30 26.77 -8.09
CA ILE A 172 -33.40 28.22 -8.14
C ILE A 172 -33.21 28.62 -9.58
N HIS A 173 -34.33 29.01 -10.17
CA HIS A 173 -34.43 29.46 -11.55
C HIS A 173 -34.14 30.95 -11.65
N ALA A 174 -33.75 31.39 -12.85
CA ALA A 174 -33.78 32.80 -13.17
C ALA A 174 -35.23 33.29 -13.17
N MET A 175 -35.43 34.61 -13.06
CA MET A 175 -36.77 35.18 -13.18
C MET A 175 -37.43 34.72 -14.48
N GLN A 176 -38.70 34.35 -14.38
CA GLN A 176 -39.45 33.68 -15.45
C GLN A 176 -39.45 34.47 -16.78
N GLU A 177 -39.40 35.79 -16.70
CA GLU A 177 -39.33 36.70 -17.84
C GLU A 177 -38.02 36.58 -18.65
N PHE A 178 -36.90 36.25 -17.99
CA PHE A 178 -35.62 36.00 -18.65
C PHE A 178 -35.55 34.55 -19.17
N GLU A 179 -35.94 33.60 -18.33
CA GLU A 179 -35.80 32.17 -18.65
C GLU A 179 -36.68 31.73 -19.82
N LYS A 180 -37.90 32.29 -19.96
CA LYS A 180 -38.77 32.04 -21.12
C LYS A 180 -38.16 32.44 -22.47
N LYS A 181 -37.19 33.36 -22.46
CA LYS A 181 -36.49 33.82 -23.67
C LYS A 181 -35.15 33.11 -23.88
N ALA A 182 -34.63 32.45 -22.84
CA ALA A 182 -33.42 31.67 -22.95
C ALA A 182 -33.62 30.48 -23.89
N ARG A 183 -32.57 30.12 -24.62
CA ARG A 183 -32.55 28.94 -25.48
C ARG A 183 -32.68 27.66 -24.67
N ALA A 184 -32.00 27.60 -23.53
CA ALA A 184 -32.14 26.56 -22.52
C ALA A 184 -31.61 27.05 -21.16
N ALA A 185 -32.07 26.41 -20.08
CA ALA A 185 -31.55 26.58 -18.74
C ALA A 185 -30.91 25.26 -18.27
N GLY A 186 -29.70 25.34 -17.73
CA GLY A 186 -28.92 24.17 -17.31
C GLY A 186 -28.35 24.36 -15.91
N HIS A 187 -28.06 23.28 -15.19
CA HIS A 187 -27.59 23.43 -13.82
C HIS A 187 -26.15 23.94 -13.76
N SER A 188 -25.87 24.72 -12.73
CA SER A 188 -24.57 25.30 -12.36
C SER A 188 -23.96 24.64 -11.12
N TYR A 189 -24.63 23.61 -10.58
CA TYR A 189 -24.24 22.93 -9.35
C TYR A 189 -22.92 22.17 -9.49
N LEU A 190 -21.94 22.53 -8.66
CA LEU A 190 -20.60 21.94 -8.62
C LEU A 190 -20.25 21.57 -7.18
N VAL A 191 -19.97 20.30 -6.94
CA VAL A 191 -19.59 19.78 -5.62
C VAL A 191 -18.16 19.23 -5.71
N PRO A 192 -17.21 19.81 -4.95
CA PRO A 192 -15.87 19.26 -4.85
C PRO A 192 -15.87 17.84 -4.25
N ASP A 193 -14.79 17.10 -4.49
CA ASP A 193 -14.59 15.81 -3.84
C ASP A 193 -14.42 15.99 -2.31
N THR A 194 -14.39 14.89 -1.56
CA THR A 194 -14.32 14.92 -0.08
C THR A 194 -13.09 15.64 0.49
N ASP A 195 -12.07 15.89 -0.32
CA ASP A 195 -10.87 16.65 0.05
C ASP A 195 -10.93 18.13 -0.37
N GLY A 196 -12.08 18.60 -0.84
CA GLY A 196 -12.32 19.99 -1.25
C GLY A 196 -11.86 20.32 -2.67
N THR A 197 -11.27 19.37 -3.41
CA THR A 197 -10.80 19.61 -4.78
C THR A 197 -11.88 19.22 -5.79
N LEU A 198 -12.18 20.12 -6.72
CA LEU A 198 -13.12 19.87 -7.81
C LEU A 198 -12.41 19.11 -8.93
N ARG A 199 -12.75 17.83 -9.11
CA ARG A 199 -12.22 16.99 -10.21
C ARG A 199 -13.30 16.50 -11.17
N ARG A 200 -14.54 16.49 -10.69
CA ARG A 200 -15.69 15.85 -11.33
C ARG A 200 -16.86 16.82 -11.35
N PHE A 201 -17.78 16.60 -12.27
CA PHE A 201 -19.08 17.26 -12.27
C PHE A 201 -20.17 16.24 -12.58
N ASP A 202 -21.38 16.52 -12.08
CA ASP A 202 -22.56 15.74 -12.41
C ASP A 202 -23.06 16.22 -13.79
N PRO A 203 -23.12 15.35 -14.82
CA PRO A 203 -23.51 15.78 -16.16
C PRO A 203 -25.00 16.11 -16.25
N PHE A 204 -25.81 15.48 -15.41
CA PHE A 204 -27.26 15.64 -15.33
C PHE A 204 -27.70 15.39 -13.89
N ILE A 205 -28.53 16.28 -13.33
CA ILE A 205 -29.05 16.15 -11.97
C ILE A 205 -30.57 16.18 -12.04
N THR A 206 -31.20 15.23 -11.34
CA THR A 206 -32.65 15.20 -11.11
C THR A 206 -32.92 15.46 -9.63
N GLU A 207 -33.75 16.43 -9.31
CA GLU A 207 -34.26 16.69 -7.97
C GLU A 207 -35.77 16.90 -8.05
N GLY A 208 -36.55 16.07 -7.34
CA GLY A 208 -37.99 16.03 -7.50
C GLY A 208 -38.43 15.54 -8.89
N LYS A 209 -39.25 16.35 -9.58
CA LYS A 209 -39.75 16.06 -10.95
C LYS A 209 -38.94 16.76 -12.04
N GLU A 210 -37.99 17.61 -11.64
CA GLU A 210 -37.20 18.44 -12.55
C GLU A 210 -35.79 17.88 -12.66
N GLY A 211 -35.27 17.88 -13.89
CA GLY A 211 -33.93 17.43 -14.19
C GLY A 211 -33.27 18.37 -15.18
N HIS A 212 -32.04 18.77 -14.85
CA HIS A 212 -31.27 19.70 -15.67
C HIS A 212 -29.98 19.04 -16.11
N LEU A 213 -29.56 19.34 -17.34
CA LEU A 213 -28.22 19.03 -17.84
C LEU A 213 -27.26 20.12 -17.40
N PHE A 214 -25.99 19.78 -17.20
CA PHE A 214 -24.97 20.77 -16.85
C PHE A 214 -24.88 21.85 -17.93
N LEU A 215 -24.91 23.12 -17.52
CA LEU A 215 -25.09 24.26 -18.43
C LEU A 215 -24.16 24.27 -19.66
N PRO A 216 -22.83 24.05 -19.53
CA PRO A 216 -21.92 23.95 -20.68
C PRO A 216 -22.27 22.85 -21.69
N LEU A 217 -22.85 21.74 -21.23
CA LEU A 217 -23.26 20.65 -22.12
C LEU A 217 -24.49 21.04 -22.93
N CYS A 218 -25.43 21.82 -22.37
CA CYS A 218 -26.56 22.37 -23.13
C CYS A 218 -26.07 23.17 -24.33
N VAL A 219 -25.08 24.03 -24.09
CA VAL A 219 -24.47 24.90 -25.10
C VAL A 219 -23.74 24.06 -26.15
N ALA A 220 -22.90 23.11 -25.72
CA ALA A 220 -22.14 22.27 -26.62
C ALA A 220 -23.04 21.46 -27.57
N PHE A 221 -24.09 20.83 -27.04
CA PHE A 221 -24.99 20.01 -27.86
C PHE A 221 -25.79 20.84 -28.86
N ASP A 222 -26.28 22.02 -28.45
CA ASP A 222 -26.99 22.93 -29.36
C ASP A 222 -26.05 23.43 -30.48
N GLN A 223 -24.81 23.81 -30.15
CA GLN A 223 -23.81 24.24 -31.14
C GLN A 223 -23.39 23.13 -32.10
N MET A 224 -23.38 21.88 -31.64
CA MET A 224 -23.07 20.71 -32.48
C MET A 224 -24.29 20.18 -33.27
N GLY A 225 -25.49 20.74 -33.06
CA GLY A 225 -26.73 20.20 -33.61
C GLY A 225 -27.04 18.78 -33.15
N LYS A 226 -26.54 18.39 -31.96
CA LYS A 226 -26.71 17.05 -31.39
C LYS A 226 -27.77 17.07 -30.31
N THR A 227 -28.46 15.94 -30.15
CA THR A 227 -29.34 15.73 -29.00
C THR A 227 -28.52 15.37 -27.77
N ILE A 228 -29.12 15.59 -26.59
CA ILE A 228 -28.53 15.18 -25.31
C ILE A 228 -28.28 13.66 -25.35
N PRO A 229 -27.05 13.20 -25.06
CA PRO A 229 -26.71 11.78 -25.13
C PRO A 229 -27.57 10.96 -24.16
N SER A 230 -27.95 9.77 -24.62
CA SER A 230 -28.71 8.82 -23.81
C SER A 230 -27.93 8.42 -22.56
N PRO A 231 -28.60 7.96 -21.48
CA PRO A 231 -27.91 7.49 -20.28
C PRO A 231 -26.84 6.42 -20.56
N GLN A 232 -27.03 5.58 -21.58
CA GLN A 232 -26.05 4.56 -21.97
C GLN A 232 -24.81 5.14 -22.64
N GLU A 233 -24.95 6.21 -23.42
CA GLU A 233 -23.81 6.90 -24.04
C GLU A 233 -23.00 7.68 -23.01
N ARG A 234 -23.66 8.26 -21.99
CA ARG A 234 -22.98 8.97 -20.90
C ARG A 234 -22.16 8.05 -20.00
N LYS A 235 -22.62 6.81 -19.76
CA LYS A 235 -21.89 5.78 -18.97
C LYS A 235 -20.47 5.50 -19.45
N ARG A 236 -20.10 5.85 -20.69
CA ARG A 236 -18.74 5.69 -21.22
C ARG A 236 -17.75 6.74 -20.70
N LEU A 237 -18.26 7.86 -20.20
CA LEU A 237 -17.49 8.98 -19.66
C LEU A 237 -17.65 9.10 -18.14
N GLU A 238 -18.73 8.53 -17.60
CA GLU A 238 -19.01 8.49 -16.17
C GLU A 238 -18.04 7.56 -15.43
N ASP A 239 -17.63 8.00 -14.25
CA ASP A 239 -16.93 7.19 -13.26
C ASP A 239 -17.91 6.27 -12.50
N PRO A 240 -17.43 5.41 -11.58
CA PRO A 240 -18.29 4.53 -10.79
C PRO A 240 -19.38 5.26 -9.97
N GLN A 241 -19.22 6.56 -9.71
CA GLN A 241 -20.19 7.40 -9.01
C GLN A 241 -21.19 8.08 -9.94
N GLY A 242 -21.11 7.85 -11.26
CA GLY A 242 -21.98 8.48 -12.26
C GLY A 242 -21.57 9.91 -12.62
N LYS A 243 -20.36 10.34 -12.24
CA LYS A 243 -19.85 11.69 -12.51
C LYS A 243 -18.83 11.67 -13.63
N ILE A 244 -18.68 12.79 -14.34
CA ILE A 244 -17.68 12.92 -15.40
C ILE A 244 -16.46 13.67 -14.87
N LEU A 245 -15.27 13.16 -15.18
CA LEU A 245 -14.01 13.82 -14.90
C LEU A 245 -13.85 15.07 -15.76
N ILE A 246 -13.51 16.20 -15.14
CA ILE A 246 -13.23 17.44 -15.84
C ILE A 246 -11.84 17.32 -16.49
N PRO A 247 -11.72 17.43 -17.82
CA PRO A 247 -10.41 17.42 -18.47
C PRO A 247 -9.78 18.80 -18.28
N TRP A 248 -8.84 18.89 -17.35
CA TRP A 248 -8.10 20.11 -17.11
C TRP A 248 -7.05 20.30 -18.21
N SER A 249 -7.39 21.00 -19.29
CA SER A 249 -6.50 21.24 -20.44
C SER A 249 -5.40 22.28 -20.19
N GLY A 250 -5.27 22.78 -18.95
CA GLY A 250 -4.34 23.82 -18.54
C GLY A 250 -5.01 24.83 -17.61
N ALA A 251 -4.22 25.80 -17.13
CA ALA A 251 -4.76 26.89 -16.32
C ALA A 251 -5.65 27.79 -17.19
N TRP A 252 -6.90 27.98 -16.77
CA TRP A 252 -7.93 28.71 -17.54
C TRP A 252 -7.58 30.17 -17.85
N ASP A 253 -6.77 30.77 -16.98
CA ASP A 253 -6.26 32.13 -17.08
C ASP A 253 -5.34 32.33 -18.30
N ARG A 254 -4.73 31.26 -18.80
CA ARG A 254 -3.82 31.26 -19.95
C ARG A 254 -4.31 30.42 -21.13
N GLY A 255 -5.27 29.52 -20.89
CA GLY A 255 -5.76 28.58 -21.90
C GLY A 255 -6.77 29.21 -22.88
N PHE A 256 -7.65 30.08 -22.42
CA PHE A 256 -8.76 30.62 -23.22
C PHE A 256 -8.56 32.10 -23.55
N THR A 257 -9.19 32.58 -24.63
CA THR A 257 -9.22 34.02 -24.95
C THR A 257 -10.14 34.74 -23.97
N ARG A 258 -9.70 35.87 -23.43
CA ARG A 258 -10.36 36.59 -22.33
C ARG A 258 -10.57 38.06 -22.69
N TYR A 259 -11.70 38.61 -22.28
CA TYR A 259 -12.05 40.02 -22.40
C TYR A 259 -12.58 40.54 -21.06
N SER A 260 -12.27 41.80 -20.72
CA SER A 260 -12.89 42.45 -19.56
C SER A 260 -14.35 42.77 -19.87
N TYR A 261 -15.24 42.55 -18.90
CA TYR A 261 -16.61 43.02 -19.01
C TYR A 261 -16.66 44.56 -19.20
N ALA A 262 -15.78 45.29 -18.50
CA ALA A 262 -15.71 46.74 -18.60
C ALA A 262 -15.39 47.20 -20.03
N ASP A 263 -14.52 46.49 -20.75
CA ASP A 263 -14.18 46.80 -22.15
C ASP A 263 -15.38 46.69 -23.09
N LEU A 264 -16.34 45.79 -22.82
CA LEU A 264 -17.59 45.71 -23.59
C LEU A 264 -18.47 46.92 -23.33
N VAL A 265 -18.59 47.34 -22.07
CA VAL A 265 -19.34 48.52 -21.69
C VAL A 265 -18.74 49.77 -22.34
N HIS A 266 -17.43 49.92 -22.30
CA HIS A 266 -16.72 51.01 -22.98
C HIS A 266 -16.88 50.97 -24.48
N SER A 267 -16.82 49.78 -25.08
CA SER A 267 -17.05 49.60 -26.52
C SER A 267 -18.44 50.07 -26.93
N PHE A 268 -19.48 49.79 -26.13
CA PHE A 268 -20.82 50.27 -26.38
C PHE A 268 -20.90 51.81 -26.36
N TYR A 269 -20.34 52.45 -25.33
CA TYR A 269 -20.32 53.92 -25.26
C TYR A 269 -19.47 54.56 -26.35
N ALA A 270 -18.37 53.92 -26.74
CA ALA A 270 -17.53 54.36 -27.85
C ALA A 270 -18.30 54.35 -29.18
N ILE A 271 -19.05 53.29 -29.45
CA ILE A 271 -19.91 53.17 -30.64
C ILE A 271 -20.98 54.27 -30.65
N GLN A 272 -21.63 54.53 -29.51
CA GLN A 272 -22.62 55.61 -29.40
C GLN A 272 -22.03 57.00 -29.68
N LYS A 273 -20.75 57.21 -29.33
CA LYS A 273 -20.00 58.45 -29.62
C LYS A 273 -19.43 58.50 -31.03
N GLY A 274 -19.68 57.51 -31.88
CA GLY A 274 -19.14 57.43 -33.25
C GLY A 274 -17.64 57.11 -33.29
N THR A 275 -17.09 56.55 -32.21
CA THR A 275 -15.67 56.16 -32.09
C THR A 275 -15.49 54.65 -32.19
N ARG A 276 -14.26 54.18 -32.40
CA ARG A 276 -13.98 52.74 -32.52
C ARG A 276 -14.16 52.04 -31.16
N PRO A 277 -14.76 50.83 -31.12
CA PRO A 277 -14.89 50.06 -29.89
C PRO A 277 -13.51 49.62 -29.37
N VAL A 278 -13.42 49.37 -28.06
CA VAL A 278 -12.21 48.88 -27.39
C VAL A 278 -11.90 47.46 -27.86
N ILE A 279 -12.93 46.62 -27.98
CA ILE A 279 -12.83 45.27 -28.53
C ILE A 279 -13.25 45.30 -30.00
N ASP A 280 -12.41 44.73 -30.86
CA ASP A 280 -12.75 44.51 -32.27
C ASP A 280 -13.91 43.51 -32.40
N PRO A 281 -15.07 43.91 -32.98
CA PRO A 281 -16.22 43.03 -33.17
C PRO A 281 -15.89 41.72 -33.89
N ALA A 282 -14.91 41.73 -34.80
CA ALA A 282 -14.48 40.54 -35.53
C ALA A 282 -13.90 39.45 -34.61
N ARG A 283 -13.41 39.82 -33.43
CA ARG A 283 -12.89 38.87 -32.45
C ARG A 283 -13.98 38.16 -31.64
N ILE A 284 -15.21 38.70 -31.65
CA ILE A 284 -16.40 38.14 -30.97
C ILE A 284 -17.30 37.39 -31.94
N ALA A 285 -17.31 37.79 -33.21
CA ALA A 285 -18.09 37.13 -34.25
C ALA A 285 -17.85 35.60 -34.28
N GLY A 286 -18.94 34.83 -34.21
CA GLY A 286 -18.91 33.36 -34.20
C GLY A 286 -18.34 32.71 -32.92
N LYS A 287 -18.12 33.48 -31.85
CA LYS A 287 -17.62 32.96 -30.57
C LYS A 287 -18.75 32.63 -29.59
N ILE A 288 -18.53 31.62 -28.77
CA ILE A 288 -19.34 31.29 -27.59
C ILE A 288 -18.78 32.11 -26.43
N CYS A 289 -19.58 33.06 -25.95
CA CYS A 289 -19.19 34.00 -24.90
C CYS A 289 -19.67 33.50 -23.53
N LEU A 290 -18.73 33.10 -22.67
CA LEU A 290 -19.01 32.75 -21.28
C LEU A 290 -18.83 33.99 -20.41
N VAL A 291 -19.91 34.48 -19.80
CA VAL A 291 -19.92 35.73 -19.03
C VAL A 291 -20.06 35.42 -17.55
N GLY A 292 -19.15 35.94 -16.72
CA GLY A 292 -19.35 35.84 -15.27
C GLY A 292 -18.22 36.37 -14.40
N PRO A 293 -18.43 36.31 -13.07
CA PRO A 293 -17.44 36.70 -12.07
C PRO A 293 -16.24 35.76 -12.02
N THR A 294 -15.06 36.37 -11.86
CA THR A 294 -13.78 35.65 -11.71
C THR A 294 -13.01 35.98 -10.44
N THR A 295 -13.46 37.00 -9.69
CA THR A 295 -12.87 37.40 -8.41
C THR A 295 -13.64 36.83 -7.22
N SER A 296 -12.93 36.56 -6.12
CA SER A 296 -13.49 36.03 -4.87
C SER A 296 -14.54 36.94 -4.23
N GLY A 297 -14.51 38.25 -4.51
CA GLY A 297 -15.52 39.19 -4.05
C GLY A 297 -16.88 39.05 -4.74
N ALA A 298 -16.94 38.38 -5.90
CA ALA A 298 -18.15 38.28 -6.72
C ALA A 298 -18.63 36.83 -6.95
N THR A 299 -17.80 35.82 -6.65
CA THR A 299 -18.17 34.40 -6.79
C THR A 299 -17.38 33.49 -5.87
N GLU A 300 -17.90 32.29 -5.64
CA GLU A 300 -17.20 31.25 -4.90
C GLU A 300 -16.12 30.60 -5.79
N LEU A 301 -14.86 30.77 -5.42
CA LEU A 301 -13.73 30.13 -6.11
C LEU A 301 -13.53 28.69 -5.60
N LYS A 302 -13.27 27.76 -6.53
CA LYS A 302 -13.05 26.35 -6.22
C LYS A 302 -11.57 25.99 -6.30
N VAL A 303 -11.15 25.03 -5.48
CA VAL A 303 -9.84 24.38 -5.59
C VAL A 303 -9.91 23.33 -6.69
N THR A 304 -8.90 23.25 -7.55
CA THR A 304 -8.80 22.30 -8.66
C THR A 304 -7.43 21.64 -8.63
N PRO A 305 -7.22 20.54 -9.38
CA PRO A 305 -5.90 19.91 -9.49
C PRO A 305 -4.81 20.88 -9.98
N LEU A 306 -5.15 21.87 -10.80
CA LEU A 306 -4.19 22.81 -11.37
C LEU A 306 -3.99 24.06 -10.53
N ASN A 307 -5.06 24.63 -9.97
CA ASN A 307 -5.04 25.91 -9.25
C ASN A 307 -5.89 25.87 -7.97
N ILE A 308 -5.47 26.63 -6.96
CA ILE A 308 -6.16 26.77 -5.67
C ILE A 308 -7.35 27.75 -5.69
N ALA A 309 -7.48 28.57 -6.72
CA ALA A 309 -8.54 29.55 -6.88
C ALA A 309 -9.02 29.55 -8.33
N TYR A 310 -10.17 28.93 -8.59
CA TYR A 310 -10.67 28.68 -9.93
C TYR A 310 -12.14 29.11 -10.06
N ALA A 311 -12.41 30.03 -10.99
CA ALA A 311 -13.74 30.58 -11.21
C ALA A 311 -14.64 29.59 -11.96
N ARG A 312 -15.95 29.64 -11.69
CA ARG A 312 -16.95 28.73 -12.28
C ARG A 312 -17.02 28.83 -13.81
N ILE A 313 -16.91 30.03 -14.39
CA ILE A 313 -16.84 30.19 -15.86
C ILE A 313 -15.61 29.50 -16.47
N GLY A 314 -14.51 29.39 -15.72
CA GLY A 314 -13.35 28.60 -16.14
C GLY A 314 -13.68 27.11 -16.17
N VAL A 315 -14.58 26.62 -15.30
CA VAL A 315 -15.00 25.20 -15.30
C VAL A 315 -15.91 24.95 -16.49
N TYR A 316 -16.81 25.91 -16.76
CA TYR A 316 -17.64 25.89 -17.97
C TYR A 316 -16.79 25.82 -19.24
N ALA A 317 -15.73 26.62 -19.32
CA ALA A 317 -14.81 26.61 -20.46
C ALA A 317 -14.15 25.24 -20.66
N GLN A 318 -13.70 24.56 -19.61
CA GLN A 318 -13.08 23.23 -19.72
C GLN A 318 -14.06 22.18 -20.21
N VAL A 319 -15.27 22.14 -19.62
CA VAL A 319 -16.29 21.17 -20.00
C VAL A 319 -16.81 21.42 -21.42
N LEU A 320 -17.03 22.69 -21.78
CA LEU A 320 -17.41 23.07 -23.14
C LEU A 320 -16.31 22.71 -24.14
N ASN A 321 -15.04 22.98 -23.81
CA ASN A 321 -13.90 22.62 -24.65
C ASN A 321 -13.84 21.11 -24.89
N ALA A 322 -14.01 20.30 -23.85
CA ALA A 322 -14.06 18.85 -23.94
C ALA A 322 -15.21 18.35 -24.82
N ALA A 323 -16.38 18.94 -24.66
CA ALA A 323 -17.57 18.57 -25.43
C ALA A 323 -17.41 18.87 -26.92
N LEU A 324 -16.84 20.03 -27.27
CA LEU A 324 -16.61 20.43 -28.66
C LEU A 324 -15.46 19.67 -29.33
N THR A 325 -14.37 19.39 -28.60
CA THR A 325 -13.19 18.71 -29.14
C THR A 325 -13.26 17.19 -29.06
N GLY A 326 -14.09 16.65 -28.17
CA GLY A 326 -14.14 15.20 -27.87
C GLY A 326 -13.04 14.70 -26.93
N ASN A 327 -12.19 15.59 -26.42
CA ASN A 327 -11.05 15.28 -25.55
C ASN A 327 -11.49 15.05 -24.08
N TRP A 328 -12.25 13.98 -23.88
CA TRP A 328 -12.68 13.55 -22.54
C TRP A 328 -11.68 12.62 -21.88
N VAL A 329 -11.53 12.75 -20.56
CA VAL A 329 -10.90 11.71 -19.74
C VAL A 329 -11.88 10.55 -19.60
N ARG A 330 -11.46 9.34 -19.97
CA ARG A 330 -12.32 8.16 -19.94
C ARG A 330 -11.79 7.17 -18.89
N PRO A 331 -12.55 6.91 -17.81
CA PRO A 331 -12.18 5.87 -16.87
C PRO A 331 -12.25 4.50 -17.55
N VAL A 332 -11.24 3.67 -17.33
CA VAL A 332 -11.27 2.27 -17.76
C VAL A 332 -12.33 1.54 -16.95
N SER A 333 -13.05 0.62 -17.59
CA SER A 333 -14.10 -0.15 -16.93
C SER A 333 -13.57 -0.94 -15.71
N PHE A 334 -14.44 -1.25 -14.77
CA PHE A 334 -14.09 -2.08 -13.60
C PHE A 334 -13.40 -3.39 -14.03
N LEU A 335 -13.96 -4.08 -15.02
CA LEU A 335 -13.39 -5.33 -15.54
C LEU A 335 -12.00 -5.11 -16.17
N GLY A 336 -11.79 -4.00 -16.87
CA GLY A 336 -10.48 -3.65 -17.43
C GLY A 336 -9.42 -3.45 -16.34
N ASN A 337 -9.78 -2.77 -15.25
CA ASN A 337 -8.90 -2.59 -14.09
C ASN A 337 -8.62 -3.93 -13.37
N VAL A 338 -9.62 -4.81 -13.24
CA VAL A 338 -9.42 -6.18 -12.69
C VAL A 338 -8.46 -6.98 -13.55
N ILE A 339 -8.60 -6.98 -14.88
CA ILE A 339 -7.70 -7.68 -15.79
C ILE A 339 -6.25 -7.17 -15.63
N CYS A 340 -6.07 -5.85 -15.55
CA CYS A 340 -4.77 -5.25 -15.33
C CYS A 340 -4.16 -5.66 -13.99
N LEU A 341 -4.94 -5.60 -12.92
CA LEU A 341 -4.53 -5.99 -11.56
C LEU A 341 -4.09 -7.46 -11.51
N LEU A 342 -4.88 -8.36 -12.11
CA LEU A 342 -4.56 -9.79 -12.16
C LEU A 342 -3.34 -10.05 -13.03
N GLY A 343 -3.25 -9.44 -14.21
CA GLY A 343 -2.10 -9.58 -15.11
C GLY A 343 -0.80 -9.11 -14.46
N SER A 344 -0.81 -7.94 -13.84
CA SER A 344 0.35 -7.38 -13.17
C SER A 344 0.74 -8.18 -11.92
N GLY A 345 -0.25 -8.66 -11.16
CA GLY A 345 -0.04 -9.53 -9.99
C GLY A 345 0.53 -10.90 -10.35
N CYS A 346 0.06 -11.52 -11.44
CA CYS A 346 0.61 -12.76 -11.98
C CYS A 346 2.06 -12.57 -12.42
N LEU A 347 2.36 -11.52 -13.19
CA LEU A 347 3.73 -11.21 -13.60
C LEU A 347 4.66 -10.99 -12.39
N ALA A 348 4.22 -10.19 -11.41
CA ALA A 348 4.98 -9.96 -10.18
C ALA A 348 5.23 -11.25 -9.40
N THR A 349 4.21 -12.12 -9.29
CA THR A 349 4.34 -13.43 -8.65
C THR A 349 5.39 -14.30 -9.33
N VAL A 350 5.35 -14.41 -10.66
CA VAL A 350 6.34 -15.18 -11.42
C VAL A 350 7.75 -14.63 -11.17
N LEU A 351 7.94 -13.32 -11.24
CA LEU A 351 9.24 -12.68 -11.01
C LEU A 351 9.74 -12.90 -9.57
N PHE A 352 8.90 -12.72 -8.56
CA PHE A 352 9.31 -12.88 -7.16
C PHE A 352 9.47 -14.34 -6.72
N VAL A 353 8.91 -15.29 -7.46
CA VAL A 353 9.15 -16.71 -7.24
C VAL A 353 10.44 -17.18 -7.91
N THR A 354 10.75 -16.66 -9.09
CA THR A 354 11.91 -17.07 -9.90
C THR A 354 13.20 -16.35 -9.52
N LEU A 355 13.12 -15.07 -9.19
CA LEU A 355 14.27 -14.25 -8.82
C LEU A 355 14.51 -14.29 -7.31
N SER A 356 15.78 -14.14 -6.90
CA SER A 356 16.17 -14.14 -5.50
C SER A 356 17.14 -13.00 -5.17
N GLY A 357 17.22 -12.63 -3.90
CA GLY A 357 18.14 -11.61 -3.40
C GLY A 357 17.90 -10.23 -4.02
N ALA A 358 18.98 -9.55 -4.42
CA ALA A 358 18.91 -8.20 -4.98
C ALA A 358 18.13 -8.13 -6.31
N TRP A 359 18.11 -9.20 -7.09
CA TRP A 359 17.43 -9.22 -8.39
C TRP A 359 15.91 -9.16 -8.28
N SER A 360 15.31 -9.73 -7.22
CA SER A 360 13.87 -9.61 -7.01
C SER A 360 13.47 -8.18 -6.61
N LEU A 361 14.33 -7.47 -5.87
CA LEU A 361 14.13 -6.06 -5.53
C LEU A 361 14.20 -5.17 -6.77
N VAL A 362 15.24 -5.35 -7.60
CA VAL A 362 15.40 -4.59 -8.85
C VAL A 362 14.22 -4.85 -9.78
N ALA A 363 13.81 -6.11 -9.95
CA ALA A 363 12.65 -6.46 -10.77
C ALA A 363 11.35 -5.83 -10.22
N GLY A 364 11.15 -5.83 -8.90
CA GLY A 364 9.99 -5.19 -8.28
C GLY A 364 9.95 -3.69 -8.51
N LEU A 365 11.09 -3.00 -8.35
CA LEU A 365 11.19 -1.57 -8.60
C LEU A 365 10.93 -1.22 -10.06
N LEU A 366 11.54 -1.96 -11.00
CA LEU A 366 11.32 -1.78 -12.44
C LEU A 366 9.85 -2.02 -12.81
N LEU A 367 9.19 -2.98 -12.19
CA LEU A 367 7.80 -3.29 -12.46
C LEU A 367 6.86 -2.19 -11.95
N VAL A 368 7.11 -1.64 -10.76
CA VAL A 368 6.36 -0.49 -10.22
C VAL A 368 6.55 0.75 -11.09
N VAL A 369 7.80 1.09 -11.42
CA VAL A 369 8.13 2.25 -12.27
C VAL A 369 7.55 2.07 -13.67
N GLY A 370 7.68 0.87 -14.25
CA GLY A 370 7.15 0.53 -15.56
C GLY A 370 5.62 0.61 -15.60
N TRP A 371 4.93 0.13 -14.56
CA TRP A 371 3.47 0.24 -14.45
C TRP A 371 3.02 1.70 -14.36
N PHE A 372 3.68 2.50 -13.51
CA PHE A 372 3.37 3.93 -13.39
C PHE A 372 3.60 4.68 -14.70
N ALA A 373 4.73 4.42 -15.39
CA ALA A 373 5.05 5.00 -16.68
C ALA A 373 4.05 4.56 -17.77
N PHE A 374 3.61 3.31 -17.75
CA PHE A 374 2.56 2.80 -18.64
C PHE A 374 1.24 3.56 -18.42
N CYS A 375 0.77 3.67 -17.17
CA CYS A 375 -0.45 4.42 -16.84
C CYS A 375 -0.33 5.88 -17.28
N PHE A 376 0.81 6.53 -17.01
CA PHE A 376 1.04 7.92 -17.42
C PHE A 376 1.03 8.07 -18.95
N GLY A 377 1.75 7.20 -19.67
CA GLY A 377 1.81 7.24 -21.12
C GLY A 377 0.44 7.09 -21.77
N VAL A 378 -0.34 6.10 -21.33
CA VAL A 378 -1.70 5.86 -21.83
C VAL A 378 -2.64 7.02 -21.50
N PHE A 379 -2.53 7.59 -20.30
CA PHE A 379 -3.31 8.77 -19.93
C PHE A 379 -2.94 10.00 -20.77
N ALA A 380 -1.65 10.22 -21.01
CA ALA A 380 -1.15 11.34 -21.78
C ALA A 380 -1.53 11.25 -23.27
N THR A 381 -1.50 10.05 -23.87
CA THR A 381 -1.75 9.89 -25.31
C THR A 381 -3.22 9.62 -25.65
N TRP A 382 -3.91 8.83 -24.83
CA TRP A 382 -5.26 8.33 -25.14
C TRP A 382 -6.33 8.82 -24.17
N HIS A 383 -5.97 9.63 -23.16
CA HIS A 383 -6.91 10.16 -22.17
C HIS A 383 -7.65 9.05 -21.39
N LEU A 384 -7.08 7.85 -21.34
CA LEU A 384 -7.63 6.71 -20.60
C LEU A 384 -7.06 6.69 -19.18
N TRP A 385 -7.94 6.58 -18.19
CA TRP A 385 -7.56 6.54 -16.78
C TRP A 385 -7.63 5.11 -16.22
N PHE A 386 -6.46 4.57 -15.85
CA PHE A 386 -6.28 3.30 -15.14
C PHE A 386 -6.06 3.56 -13.66
N TYR A 387 -6.50 2.62 -12.82
CA TYR A 387 -6.18 2.64 -11.39
C TYR A 387 -4.73 2.18 -11.21
N ALA A 388 -3.87 3.09 -10.79
CA ALA A 388 -2.43 2.85 -10.68
C ALA A 388 -2.03 2.32 -9.30
N VAL A 389 -2.71 2.76 -8.24
CA VAL A 389 -2.36 2.48 -6.84
C VAL A 389 -2.60 1.02 -6.49
N TYR A 390 -3.74 0.45 -6.91
CA TYR A 390 -4.08 -0.94 -6.56
C TYR A 390 -3.03 -1.96 -7.05
N PRO A 391 -2.60 -1.95 -8.33
CA PRO A 391 -1.51 -2.82 -8.80
C PRO A 391 -0.18 -2.58 -8.09
N ILE A 392 0.20 -1.33 -7.83
CA ILE A 392 1.46 -1.01 -7.14
C ILE A 392 1.48 -1.58 -5.72
N LEU A 393 0.40 -1.38 -4.97
CA LEU A 393 0.31 -1.87 -3.60
C LEU A 393 0.24 -3.40 -3.57
N LEU A 394 -0.44 -4.03 -4.55
CA LEU A 394 -0.41 -5.49 -4.73
C LEU A 394 1.03 -5.98 -4.95
N MET A 395 1.78 -5.38 -5.87
CA MET A 395 3.18 -5.75 -6.14
C MET A 395 4.05 -5.60 -4.89
N LEU A 396 3.87 -4.54 -4.13
CA LEU A 396 4.59 -4.31 -2.88
C LEU A 396 4.27 -5.40 -1.84
N CYS A 397 3.00 -5.74 -1.65
CA CYS A 397 2.58 -6.81 -0.74
C CYS A 397 3.14 -8.17 -1.17
N LEU A 398 3.10 -8.48 -2.47
CA LEU A 398 3.66 -9.71 -3.03
C LEU A 398 5.19 -9.77 -2.83
N PHE A 399 5.89 -8.65 -3.03
CA PHE A 399 7.33 -8.54 -2.79
C PHE A 399 7.68 -8.79 -1.32
N ILE A 400 7.00 -8.11 -0.39
CA ILE A 400 7.19 -8.26 1.05
C ILE A 400 6.93 -9.70 1.47
N PHE A 401 5.83 -10.30 1.01
CA PHE A 401 5.51 -11.70 1.28
C PHE A 401 6.61 -12.64 0.77
N SER A 402 7.10 -12.44 -0.47
CA SER A 402 8.18 -13.26 -1.03
C SER A 402 9.47 -13.12 -0.22
N ALA A 403 9.85 -11.89 0.15
CA ALA A 403 11.05 -11.62 0.92
C ALA A 403 11.01 -12.29 2.30
N ILE A 404 9.89 -12.15 3.03
CA ILE A 404 9.68 -12.80 4.33
C ILE A 404 9.72 -14.33 4.17
N TYR A 405 9.05 -14.87 3.15
CA TYR A 405 9.05 -16.32 2.89
C TYR A 405 10.47 -16.85 2.70
N VAL A 406 11.27 -16.21 1.83
CA VAL A 406 12.67 -16.60 1.58
C VAL A 406 13.51 -16.50 2.87
N GLN A 407 13.33 -15.44 3.67
CA GLN A 407 14.08 -15.27 4.92
C GLN A 407 13.73 -16.32 5.97
N VAL A 408 12.46 -16.70 6.09
CA VAL A 408 12.01 -17.76 7.00
C VAL A 408 12.60 -19.11 6.60
N ILE A 409 12.59 -19.45 5.31
CA ILE A 409 13.18 -20.69 4.81
C ILE A 409 14.69 -20.71 5.03
N ALA A 410 15.39 -19.64 4.67
CA ALA A 410 16.84 -19.53 4.87
C ALA A 410 17.23 -19.64 6.34
N THR A 411 16.44 -19.08 7.26
CA THR A 411 16.70 -19.18 8.71
C THR A 411 16.53 -20.61 9.22
N ARG A 412 15.50 -21.33 8.76
CA ARG A 412 15.29 -22.73 9.12
C ARG A 412 16.40 -23.64 8.60
N GLU A 413 16.85 -23.42 7.36
CA GLU A 413 17.97 -24.17 6.78
C GLU A 413 19.27 -23.91 7.55
N LYS A 414 19.58 -22.65 7.86
CA LYS A 414 20.74 -22.30 8.69
C LYS A 414 20.69 -22.96 10.06
N SER A 415 19.54 -22.95 10.72
CA SER A 415 19.38 -23.61 12.03
C SER A 415 19.59 -25.12 11.94
N HIS A 416 19.08 -25.76 10.89
CA HIS A 416 19.25 -27.20 10.66
C HIS A 416 20.71 -27.56 10.37
N LEU A 417 21.38 -26.80 9.50
CA LEU A 417 22.80 -26.96 9.21
C LEU A 417 23.67 -26.73 10.45
N PHE A 418 23.35 -25.72 11.25
CA PHE A 418 24.05 -25.47 12.50
C PHE A 418 23.89 -26.63 13.48
N HIS A 419 22.69 -27.19 13.59
CA HIS A 419 22.44 -28.36 14.44
C HIS A 419 23.27 -29.56 14.00
N LEU A 420 23.23 -29.90 12.71
CA LEU A 420 24.03 -31.00 12.13
C LEU A 420 25.55 -30.76 12.26
N ALA A 421 26.00 -29.52 12.19
CA ALA A 421 27.42 -29.18 12.32
C ALA A 421 27.93 -29.30 13.76
N THR A 422 27.07 -29.04 14.74
CA THR A 422 27.45 -28.87 16.16
C THR A 422 27.04 -30.03 17.06
N ARG A 423 26.04 -30.82 16.70
CA ARG A 423 25.50 -31.92 17.52
C ARG A 423 25.74 -33.28 16.87
N ASP A 424 26.00 -34.28 17.70
CA ASP A 424 26.12 -35.68 17.31
C ASP A 424 24.74 -36.25 16.98
N GLY A 425 24.56 -36.78 15.78
CA GLY A 425 23.24 -37.21 15.28
C GLY A 425 22.64 -38.43 16.00
N LEU A 426 23.41 -39.12 16.85
CA LEU A 426 22.93 -40.22 17.67
C LEU A 426 22.58 -39.76 19.09
N THR A 427 23.47 -39.02 19.73
CA THR A 427 23.40 -38.70 21.17
C THR A 427 22.88 -37.31 21.50
N GLU A 428 22.74 -36.42 20.52
CA GLU A 428 22.34 -35.00 20.70
C GLU A 428 23.31 -34.17 21.57
N LEU A 429 24.45 -34.74 21.96
CA LEU A 429 25.56 -34.02 22.59
C LEU A 429 26.33 -33.21 21.55
N TYR A 430 27.21 -32.32 21.99
CA TYR A 430 28.09 -31.65 21.04
C TYR A 430 29.04 -32.66 20.37
N VAL A 431 29.34 -32.45 19.09
CA VAL A 431 30.47 -33.14 18.45
C VAL A 431 31.78 -32.59 18.97
N ILE A 432 32.80 -33.45 19.11
CA ILE A 432 34.09 -33.07 19.72
C ILE A 432 34.73 -31.83 19.09
N ARG A 433 34.64 -31.67 17.76
CA ARG A 433 35.16 -30.48 17.06
C ARG A 433 34.54 -29.18 17.57
N HIS A 434 33.23 -29.15 17.81
CA HIS A 434 32.54 -27.95 18.27
C HIS A 434 32.77 -27.73 19.77
N PHE A 435 32.78 -28.82 20.54
CA PHE A 435 33.11 -28.77 21.96
C PHE A 435 34.50 -28.19 22.23
N ARG A 436 35.52 -28.57 21.45
CA ARG A 436 36.88 -28.01 21.56
C ARG A 436 36.92 -26.50 21.33
N LEU A 437 36.12 -25.96 20.39
CA LEU A 437 36.01 -24.51 20.19
C LEU A 437 35.45 -23.81 21.44
N ILE A 438 34.40 -24.36 22.03
CA ILE A 438 33.79 -23.84 23.27
C ILE A 438 34.79 -23.94 24.43
N MET A 439 35.42 -25.10 24.59
CA MET A 439 36.37 -25.38 25.67
C MET A 439 37.60 -24.47 25.61
N ASN A 440 38.16 -24.24 24.43
CA ASN A 440 39.26 -23.27 24.22
C ASN A 440 38.90 -21.85 24.65
N GLN A 441 37.66 -21.43 24.41
CA GLN A 441 37.20 -20.11 24.84
C GLN A 441 37.01 -20.05 26.36
N ILE A 442 36.39 -21.08 26.95
CA ILE A 442 36.07 -21.12 28.38
C ILE A 442 37.33 -21.28 29.24
N VAL A 443 38.31 -22.08 28.82
CA VAL A 443 39.60 -22.21 29.53
C VAL A 443 40.32 -20.87 29.61
N ARG A 444 40.38 -20.12 28.50
CA ARG A 444 40.97 -18.78 28.49
C ARG A 444 40.23 -17.81 29.41
N GLU A 445 38.90 -17.83 29.37
CA GLU A 445 38.05 -17.02 30.27
C GLU A 445 38.30 -17.37 31.74
N ALA A 446 38.33 -18.67 32.07
CA ALA A 446 38.53 -19.17 33.43
C ALA A 446 39.93 -18.84 33.96
N SER A 447 40.96 -19.00 33.13
CA SER A 447 42.35 -18.66 33.45
C SER A 447 42.51 -17.18 33.81
N ILE A 448 42.00 -16.28 32.96
CA ILE A 448 42.04 -14.82 33.20
C ILE A 448 41.30 -14.45 34.50
N ARG A 449 40.14 -15.06 34.74
CA ARG A 449 39.29 -14.76 35.90
C ARG A 449 39.65 -15.55 37.15
N LYS A 450 40.66 -16.43 37.09
CA LYS A 450 41.04 -17.34 38.18
C LYS A 450 39.83 -18.15 38.70
N GLN A 451 38.98 -18.61 37.78
CA GLN A 451 37.80 -19.43 38.10
C GLN A 451 38.10 -20.90 37.94
N SER A 452 37.61 -21.73 38.87
CA SER A 452 37.71 -23.19 38.75
C SER A 452 36.96 -23.70 37.52
N LEU A 453 37.56 -24.64 36.82
CA LEU A 453 36.99 -25.29 35.65
C LEU A 453 37.45 -26.75 35.67
N SER A 454 36.51 -27.68 35.73
CA SER A 454 36.83 -29.11 35.77
C SER A 454 36.36 -29.81 34.51
N VAL A 455 37.04 -30.90 34.17
CA VAL A 455 36.64 -31.80 33.08
C VAL A 455 36.52 -33.22 33.59
N ILE A 456 35.51 -33.92 33.08
CA ILE A 456 35.29 -35.34 33.31
C ILE A 456 35.34 -36.04 31.96
N LEU A 457 36.28 -36.99 31.79
CA LEU A 457 36.23 -37.96 30.71
C LEU A 457 35.53 -39.22 31.24
N LEU A 458 34.61 -39.76 30.44
CA LEU A 458 33.81 -40.93 30.77
C LEU A 458 33.88 -41.92 29.61
N ASP A 459 33.98 -43.21 29.92
CA ASP A 459 33.94 -44.31 28.96
C ASP A 459 32.98 -45.41 29.45
N ILE A 460 32.20 -45.97 28.52
CA ILE A 460 31.28 -47.07 28.83
C ILE A 460 32.05 -48.39 28.91
N ASP A 461 32.05 -48.98 30.10
CA ASP A 461 32.81 -50.19 30.36
C ASP A 461 32.31 -51.36 29.50
N ASN A 462 33.25 -52.02 28.81
CA ASN A 462 32.98 -53.19 27.97
C ASN A 462 32.00 -52.92 26.81
N PHE A 463 31.93 -51.69 26.29
CA PHE A 463 31.01 -51.34 25.21
C PHE A 463 31.12 -52.23 23.96
N LYS A 464 32.34 -52.62 23.58
CA LYS A 464 32.56 -53.59 22.50
C LYS A 464 31.82 -54.91 22.74
N LYS A 465 31.87 -55.45 23.97
CA LYS A 465 31.15 -56.69 24.34
C LYS A 465 29.64 -56.53 24.22
N ILE A 466 29.10 -55.35 24.51
CA ILE A 466 27.67 -55.05 24.33
C ILE A 466 27.30 -55.14 22.84
N ASN A 467 28.07 -54.48 21.97
CA ASN A 467 27.86 -54.56 20.53
C ASN A 467 28.00 -55.99 20.00
N ASP A 468 29.02 -56.72 20.45
CA ASP A 468 29.27 -58.10 20.02
C ASP A 468 28.17 -59.06 20.49
N THR A 469 27.53 -58.80 21.64
CA THR A 469 26.50 -59.67 22.22
C THR A 469 25.08 -59.33 21.76
N TYR A 470 24.75 -58.05 21.62
CA TYR A 470 23.38 -57.56 21.39
C TYR A 470 23.22 -56.81 20.06
N GLY A 471 24.30 -56.64 19.30
CA GLY A 471 24.33 -55.89 18.04
C GLY A 471 24.46 -54.38 18.21
N HIS A 472 24.88 -53.71 17.14
CA HIS A 472 25.05 -52.25 17.10
C HIS A 472 23.79 -51.44 17.48
N PRO A 473 22.55 -51.85 17.13
CA PRO A 473 21.35 -51.12 17.55
C PRO A 473 21.19 -51.04 19.08
N ALA A 474 21.58 -52.08 19.81
CA ALA A 474 21.57 -52.08 21.27
C ALA A 474 22.64 -51.13 21.82
N GLY A 475 23.84 -51.12 21.23
CA GLY A 475 24.89 -50.15 21.56
C GLY A 475 24.45 -48.70 21.32
N ASP A 476 23.75 -48.43 20.21
CA ASP A 476 23.19 -47.11 19.90
C ASP A 476 22.18 -46.65 20.94
N MET A 477 21.35 -47.56 21.46
CA MET A 477 20.42 -47.28 22.56
C MET A 477 21.16 -46.94 23.85
N VAL A 478 22.21 -47.72 24.17
CA VAL A 478 23.06 -47.45 25.34
C VAL A 478 23.71 -46.07 25.23
N LEU A 479 24.30 -45.73 24.08
CA LEU A 479 24.90 -44.41 23.85
C LEU A 479 23.90 -43.27 24.02
N LYS A 480 22.71 -43.38 23.41
CA LYS A 480 21.62 -42.40 23.54
C LYS A 480 21.22 -42.17 24.99
N ARG A 481 21.03 -43.26 25.73
CA ARG A 481 20.52 -43.18 27.10
C ARG A 481 21.60 -42.72 28.08
N THR A 482 22.85 -43.14 27.90
CA THR A 482 24.00 -42.59 28.63
C THR A 482 24.14 -41.09 28.40
N ALA A 483 24.06 -40.64 27.16
CA ALA A 483 24.09 -39.21 26.83
C ALA A 483 22.95 -38.41 27.48
N ALA A 484 21.72 -38.95 27.48
CA ALA A 484 20.58 -38.34 28.14
C ALA A 484 20.77 -38.23 29.67
N LEU A 485 21.37 -39.26 30.29
CA LEU A 485 21.71 -39.26 31.71
C LEU A 485 22.77 -38.21 32.03
N ILE A 486 23.88 -38.15 31.28
CA ILE A 486 24.91 -37.12 31.43
C ILE A 486 24.27 -35.73 31.36
N LEU A 487 23.45 -35.51 30.34
CA LEU A 487 22.70 -34.27 30.15
C LEU A 487 21.79 -33.93 31.33
N SER A 488 21.23 -34.90 32.05
CA SER A 488 20.36 -34.62 33.20
C SER A 488 21.11 -34.09 34.44
N PHE A 489 22.43 -34.30 34.52
CA PHE A 489 23.26 -33.91 35.67
C PHE A 489 24.07 -32.63 35.47
N ILE A 490 24.04 -32.03 34.28
CA ILE A 490 24.79 -30.80 33.97
C ILE A 490 23.87 -29.57 33.96
N ARG A 491 24.38 -28.41 34.37
CA ARG A 491 23.60 -27.16 34.36
C ARG A 491 23.41 -26.65 32.94
N LYS A 492 22.15 -26.65 32.46
CA LYS A 492 21.81 -26.15 31.11
C LYS A 492 21.13 -24.78 31.09
N ARG A 493 20.75 -24.24 32.26
CA ARG A 493 19.95 -23.01 32.36
C ARG A 493 20.84 -21.78 32.48
N ARG A 494 20.31 -20.65 32.03
CA ARG A 494 21.01 -19.36 32.04
C ARG A 494 21.28 -18.86 33.47
N PRO A 495 22.30 -18.00 33.67
CA PRO A 495 23.12 -17.32 32.64
C PRO A 495 24.13 -18.22 31.92
N PHE A 496 24.47 -17.90 30.66
CA PHE A 496 25.42 -18.70 29.83
C PHE A 496 26.79 -18.92 30.53
N ARG A 497 27.17 -18.00 31.42
CA ARG A 497 28.40 -18.06 32.23
C ARG A 497 28.41 -19.21 33.27
N GLU A 498 27.29 -19.90 33.43
CA GLU A 498 27.09 -20.98 34.41
C GLU A 498 26.60 -22.28 33.76
N ILE A 499 26.56 -22.31 32.42
CA ILE A 499 26.19 -23.50 31.67
C ILE A 499 27.38 -24.45 31.60
N ASP A 500 27.13 -25.70 31.94
CA ASP A 500 28.04 -26.83 31.77
C ASP A 500 27.82 -27.44 30.37
N PHE A 501 28.87 -28.06 29.82
CA PHE A 501 28.85 -28.58 28.45
C PHE A 501 29.20 -30.06 28.44
N ALA A 502 28.59 -30.83 27.53
CA ALA A 502 28.92 -32.23 27.31
C ALA A 502 29.02 -32.55 25.81
N ALA A 503 29.95 -33.42 25.46
CA ALA A 503 30.21 -33.85 24.09
C ALA A 503 30.50 -35.34 24.02
N ARG A 504 30.25 -35.92 22.83
CA ARG A 504 30.76 -37.25 22.48
C ARG A 504 32.21 -37.08 22.03
N TYR A 505 33.13 -37.67 22.78
CA TYR A 505 34.58 -37.50 22.58
C TYR A 505 35.08 -38.37 21.42
N GLY A 506 34.66 -39.63 21.38
CA GLY A 506 34.90 -40.58 20.30
C GLY A 506 34.26 -41.94 20.62
N GLY A 507 33.67 -42.64 19.65
CA GLY A 507 33.07 -43.97 19.90
C GLY A 507 32.07 -43.99 21.08
N GLU A 508 32.47 -44.59 22.19
CA GLU A 508 31.79 -44.75 23.47
C GLU A 508 32.20 -43.76 24.57
N GLU A 509 33.12 -42.86 24.24
CA GLU A 509 33.69 -41.88 25.17
C GLU A 509 32.92 -40.57 25.15
N PHE A 510 32.78 -39.98 26.32
CA PHE A 510 32.10 -38.72 26.56
C PHE A 510 33.00 -37.78 27.37
N ILE A 511 32.85 -36.49 27.13
CA ILE A 511 33.55 -35.45 27.88
C ILE A 511 32.55 -34.45 28.42
N VAL A 512 32.71 -34.07 29.69
CA VAL A 512 31.89 -33.07 30.38
C VAL A 512 32.79 -31.98 30.91
N MET A 513 32.43 -30.72 30.68
CA MET A 513 33.11 -29.54 31.21
C MET A 513 32.20 -28.81 32.18
N LEU A 514 32.68 -28.63 33.42
CA LEU A 514 31.95 -28.05 34.53
C LEU A 514 32.54 -26.70 34.92
N ARG A 515 31.74 -25.63 34.82
CA ARG A 515 32.21 -24.25 35.10
C ARG A 515 32.10 -23.91 36.58
N LYS A 516 33.09 -23.22 37.15
CA LYS A 516 33.08 -22.81 38.57
C LYS A 516 32.96 -23.98 39.54
N VAL A 517 33.46 -25.16 39.15
CA VAL A 517 33.46 -26.38 39.97
C VAL A 517 34.92 -26.76 40.19
N GLY A 518 35.29 -27.07 41.43
CA GLY A 518 36.63 -27.53 41.79
C GLY A 518 36.83 -29.03 41.53
N LEU A 519 38.05 -29.54 41.78
CA LEU A 519 38.36 -30.95 41.55
C LEU A 519 37.52 -31.89 42.43
N GLN A 520 37.47 -31.63 43.74
CA GLN A 520 36.76 -32.46 44.71
C GLN A 520 35.25 -32.51 44.40
N GLU A 521 34.63 -31.35 44.18
CA GLU A 521 33.21 -31.26 43.83
C GLU A 521 32.90 -31.96 42.50
N ALA A 522 33.76 -31.81 41.48
CA ALA A 522 33.59 -32.48 40.20
C ALA A 522 33.66 -34.01 40.34
N ALA A 523 34.58 -34.53 41.16
CA ALA A 523 34.77 -35.96 41.37
C ALA A 523 33.68 -36.59 42.27
N GLU A 524 33.50 -36.06 43.48
CA GLU A 524 32.66 -36.68 44.51
C GLU A 524 31.17 -36.41 44.30
N ILE A 525 30.82 -35.28 43.68
CA ILE A 525 29.42 -34.88 43.51
C ILE A 525 28.94 -35.16 42.10
N VAL A 526 29.61 -34.64 41.07
CA VAL A 526 29.07 -34.73 39.70
C VAL A 526 29.42 -36.07 39.05
N ALA A 527 30.69 -36.43 39.00
CA ALA A 527 31.15 -37.66 38.36
C ALA A 527 30.57 -38.91 39.06
N GLU A 528 30.61 -38.97 40.39
CA GLU A 528 30.07 -40.12 41.14
C GLU A 528 28.55 -40.24 41.01
N ARG A 529 27.81 -39.13 40.93
CA ARG A 529 26.36 -39.18 40.65
C ARG A 529 26.06 -39.68 39.25
N ILE A 530 26.80 -39.24 38.23
CA ILE A 530 26.66 -39.75 36.87
C ILE A 530 26.94 -41.26 36.85
N ARG A 531 28.03 -41.70 37.50
CA ARG A 531 28.42 -43.11 37.60
C ARG A 531 27.33 -43.96 38.24
N LYS A 532 26.91 -43.62 39.47
CA LYS A 532 25.85 -44.32 40.21
C LYS A 532 24.56 -44.36 39.41
N LYS A 533 24.17 -43.24 38.79
CA LYS A 533 22.92 -43.21 38.06
C LYS A 533 22.93 -44.10 36.83
N ILE A 534 24.05 -44.18 36.12
CA ILE A 534 24.19 -45.08 34.97
C ILE A 534 24.11 -46.54 35.44
N GLU A 535 24.83 -46.89 36.50
CA GLU A 535 24.80 -48.23 37.10
C GLU A 535 23.40 -48.66 37.55
N GLU A 536 22.66 -47.75 38.20
CA GLU A 536 21.29 -48.01 38.68
C GLU A 536 20.24 -48.00 37.57
N THR A 537 20.54 -47.39 36.41
CA THR A 537 19.56 -47.28 35.34
C THR A 537 19.40 -48.62 34.63
N LYS A 538 18.16 -49.11 34.55
CA LYS A 538 17.84 -50.31 33.78
C LYS A 538 17.92 -50.02 32.28
N PHE A 539 19.04 -50.33 31.64
CA PHE A 539 19.12 -50.42 30.19
C PHE A 539 18.49 -51.73 29.76
N GLU A 540 17.51 -51.69 28.86
CA GLU A 540 16.78 -52.87 28.40
C GLU A 540 16.76 -52.88 26.88
N TRP A 541 17.08 -54.03 26.28
CA TRP A 541 17.00 -54.27 24.85
C TRP A 541 16.24 -55.57 24.62
N GLU A 542 15.15 -55.53 23.84
CA GLU A 542 14.29 -56.69 23.55
C GLU A 542 13.84 -57.44 24.82
N GLY A 543 13.51 -56.68 25.88
CA GLY A 543 13.05 -57.24 27.16
C GLY A 543 14.16 -57.85 28.04
N LYS A 544 15.42 -57.80 27.62
CA LYS A 544 16.57 -58.25 28.41
C LYS A 544 17.29 -57.06 29.05
N PRO A 545 17.54 -57.09 30.38
CA PRO A 545 18.35 -56.05 31.03
C PRO A 545 19.82 -56.20 30.62
N ILE A 546 20.45 -55.07 30.29
CA ILE A 546 21.88 -54.96 30.00
C ILE A 546 22.51 -54.16 31.15
N PRO A 547 23.36 -54.76 31.99
CA PRO A 547 24.07 -54.02 33.03
C PRO A 547 25.11 -53.10 32.38
N ILE A 548 25.02 -51.80 32.65
CA ILE A 548 25.94 -50.78 32.12
C ILE A 548 26.66 -50.13 33.29
N THR A 549 27.99 -50.11 33.23
CA THR A 549 28.83 -49.31 34.12
C THR A 549 29.72 -48.38 33.30
N VAL A 550 30.25 -47.36 33.96
CA VAL A 550 31.14 -46.39 33.35
C VAL A 550 32.35 -46.16 34.24
N SER A 551 33.49 -45.94 33.61
CA SER A 551 34.71 -45.45 34.27
C SER A 551 34.86 -43.96 33.98
N LEU A 552 35.28 -43.18 34.97
CA LEU A 552 35.40 -41.72 34.85
C LEU A 552 36.76 -41.22 35.36
N GLY A 553 37.37 -40.33 34.59
CA GLY A 553 38.57 -39.59 34.96
C GLY A 553 38.28 -38.10 35.11
N VAL A 554 38.70 -37.50 36.21
CA VAL A 554 38.39 -36.11 36.56
C VAL A 554 39.65 -35.27 36.72
N SER A 555 39.67 -34.09 36.13
CA SER A 555 40.75 -33.11 36.25
C SER A 555 40.22 -31.70 36.48
N VAL A 556 41.09 -30.80 36.91
CA VAL A 556 40.79 -29.37 37.03
C VAL A 556 41.83 -28.54 36.28
N LEU A 557 41.42 -27.37 35.80
CA LEU A 557 42.30 -26.36 35.22
C LEU A 557 43.26 -25.84 36.31
N HIS A 558 44.56 -25.96 36.10
CA HIS A 558 45.57 -25.49 37.05
C HIS A 558 45.89 -24.00 36.85
N PRO A 559 46.33 -23.30 37.92
CA PRO A 559 46.85 -21.94 37.77
C PRO A 559 47.98 -21.88 36.73
N GLY A 560 47.90 -20.91 35.81
CA GLY A 560 48.89 -20.73 34.75
C GLY A 560 48.56 -21.45 33.44
N GLU A 561 47.60 -22.38 33.44
CA GLU A 561 47.12 -23.01 32.21
C GLU A 561 46.15 -22.09 31.46
N ASN A 562 46.33 -21.97 30.14
CA ASN A 562 45.50 -21.15 29.26
C ASN A 562 45.00 -21.90 28.01
N VAL A 563 45.28 -23.20 27.93
CA VAL A 563 44.85 -24.14 26.88
C VAL A 563 44.27 -25.41 27.51
N PRO A 564 43.31 -26.11 26.88
CA PRO A 564 42.61 -27.23 27.49
C PRO A 564 43.40 -28.55 27.50
N ASP A 565 44.36 -28.73 26.60
CA ASP A 565 45.01 -30.04 26.40
C ASP A 565 45.64 -30.64 27.68
N PRO A 566 46.34 -29.87 28.55
CA PRO A 566 46.91 -30.40 29.79
C PRO A 566 45.86 -31.00 30.74
N MET A 567 44.74 -30.31 30.97
CA MET A 567 43.69 -30.81 31.86
C MET A 567 42.96 -32.02 31.24
N VAL A 568 42.74 -32.03 29.93
CA VAL A 568 42.13 -33.19 29.24
C VAL A 568 43.05 -34.41 29.34
N HIS A 569 44.37 -34.24 29.18
CA HIS A 569 45.34 -35.30 29.33
C HIS A 569 45.41 -35.86 30.77
N ARG A 570 45.27 -35.02 31.79
CA ARG A 570 45.17 -35.48 33.19
C ARG A 570 43.88 -36.27 33.45
N ALA A 571 42.75 -35.84 32.89
CA ALA A 571 41.50 -36.59 33.00
C ALA A 571 41.56 -37.93 32.26
N ASP A 572 42.22 -37.99 31.10
CA ASP A 572 42.46 -39.25 30.37
C ASP A 572 43.32 -40.23 31.18
N ALA A 573 44.43 -39.76 31.76
CA ALA A 573 45.26 -40.58 32.65
C ALA A 573 44.49 -41.08 33.89
N ALA A 574 43.61 -40.25 34.46
CA ALA A 574 42.74 -40.66 35.56
C ALA A 574 41.68 -41.68 35.12
N LEU A 575 41.11 -41.54 33.92
CA LEU A 575 40.18 -42.50 33.35
C LEU A 575 40.86 -43.86 33.13
N TYR A 576 42.10 -43.85 32.66
CA TYR A 576 42.90 -45.06 32.51
C TYR A 576 43.11 -45.78 33.85
N LYS A 577 43.47 -45.05 34.92
CA LYS A 577 43.55 -45.59 36.29
C LYS A 577 42.22 -46.18 36.77
N ALA A 578 41.10 -45.54 36.47
CA ALA A 578 39.78 -46.04 36.83
C ALA A 578 39.51 -47.40 36.16
N LYS A 579 39.89 -47.55 34.89
CA LYS A 579 39.78 -48.81 34.14
C LYS A 579 40.70 -49.90 34.70
N GLU A 580 41.96 -49.58 35.02
CA GLU A 580 42.92 -50.55 35.59
C GLU A 580 42.55 -51.01 37.00
N ALA A 581 42.01 -50.12 37.83
CA ALA A 581 41.68 -50.44 39.22
C ALA A 581 40.41 -51.29 39.36
N GLY A 582 39.78 -51.71 38.25
CA GLY A 582 38.63 -52.62 38.24
C GLY A 582 37.36 -52.04 37.65
N LYS A 583 37.44 -50.92 36.90
CA LYS A 583 36.31 -50.24 36.24
C LYS A 583 35.25 -49.73 37.23
N ASN A 584 34.12 -49.23 36.71
CA ASN A 584 32.96 -48.75 37.46
C ASN A 584 33.33 -47.82 38.63
N ARG A 585 34.17 -46.81 38.37
CA ARG A 585 34.65 -45.89 39.40
C ARG A 585 35.06 -44.54 38.83
N VAL A 586 35.19 -43.59 39.73
CA VAL A 586 35.76 -42.26 39.48
C VAL A 586 37.19 -42.23 40.01
N CYS A 587 38.13 -41.78 39.19
CA CYS A 587 39.48 -41.41 39.62
C CYS A 587 39.71 -39.93 39.31
N ALA A 588 40.31 -39.19 40.25
CA ALA A 588 40.69 -37.79 40.07
C ALA A 588 42.19 -37.68 39.77
N GLU A 589 42.62 -36.60 39.13
CA GLU A 589 44.04 -36.30 38.97
C GLU A 589 44.77 -36.29 40.31
N GLY A 590 45.99 -36.84 40.34
CA GLY A 590 46.78 -36.98 41.58
C GLY A 590 46.31 -38.08 42.54
N GLY A 591 45.17 -38.73 42.29
CA GLY A 591 44.63 -39.85 43.07
C GLY A 591 44.91 -41.24 42.52
#